data_AF-A0A2Z5X4F3-F1
#
_entry.id   AF-A0A2Z5X4F3-F1
#
_cell.length_a   1.000
_cell.length_b   1.000
_cell.length_c   1.000
_cell.angle_alpha   90.00
_cell.angle_beta   90.00
_cell.angle_gamma   90.00
#
_symmetry.space_group_name_H-M   'P 1'
#
loop_
_entity.id
_entity.type
_entity.pdbx_description
1 polymer ?
#
loop_
_entity_poly.entity_id
_entity_poly.type
_entity_poly.pdbx_seq_one_letter_code
_entity_poly.pdbx_strand_id
1 'polypeptide(L)'
;MMNYPIILIPQSIQRAQSVNPPVPVFTETAPQKPSSPPEIYDRKVLIRWMTVGFVASLVLAFFNIWLGITAITLSTCIVAYLAWSMNQSFPQRKRDYDNQVRKYPKLLQFYQQAKREYQEEIKHIHSYENVASYRKLELLRILRQTKTHDGGNSKAQVGFSEAKFYAYLTHYFKDKVKRGLTLNIPNFKYHYSPDFVYIDKEVNLYIDIEIDEPYAYNSKIPTHFVGASKDTNRNNFFLNRNWLVIRFSEEQVVRYPQSCCKVIAKVIANVLGDNLYLSQFAIVADLEPMKQWSESEALYMADRNYRQTYLIN
;
A
#
# COMPACT_ATOMS: atom_id res chain seq x y z
N MET A 1 -22.37 3.97 -11.93
CA MET A 1 -23.18 2.90 -12.57
C MET A 1 -22.27 1.70 -12.78
N MET A 2 -22.75 0.49 -12.46
CA MET A 2 -21.99 -0.74 -12.65
C MET A 2 -22.13 -1.18 -14.12
N ASN A 3 -21.00 -1.35 -14.82
CA ASN A 3 -20.96 -1.67 -16.25
C ASN A 3 -20.15 -2.96 -16.47
N TYR A 4 -20.45 -3.67 -17.56
CA TYR A 4 -19.58 -4.66 -18.17
C TYR A 4 -18.57 -3.98 -19.11
N PRO A 5 -17.35 -4.55 -19.31
CA PRO A 5 -16.84 -5.70 -18.58
C PRO A 5 -16.58 -5.36 -17.11
N ILE A 6 -16.85 -6.32 -16.22
CA ILE A 6 -16.50 -6.23 -14.80
C ILE A 6 -15.09 -6.78 -14.67
N ILE A 7 -14.16 -5.99 -14.13
CA ILE A 7 -12.78 -6.41 -13.91
C ILE A 7 -12.46 -6.25 -12.44
N LEU A 8 -12.15 -7.37 -11.77
CA LEU A 8 -11.78 -7.39 -10.36
C LEU A 8 -10.38 -7.97 -10.22
N ILE A 9 -9.49 -7.17 -9.60
CA ILE A 9 -8.12 -7.56 -9.32
C ILE A 9 -7.99 -7.79 -7.80
N PRO A 10 -7.42 -8.91 -7.33
CA PRO A 10 -7.16 -9.17 -5.93
C PRO A 10 -6.43 -8.00 -5.24
N GLN A 11 -6.84 -7.68 -4.01
CA GLN A 11 -6.22 -6.59 -3.24
C GLN A 11 -4.72 -6.83 -3.00
N SER A 12 -4.30 -8.09 -2.88
CA SER A 12 -2.89 -8.50 -2.79
C SER A 12 -2.09 -7.99 -4.00
N ILE A 13 -2.58 -8.22 -5.21
CA ILE A 13 -1.95 -7.78 -6.47
C ILE A 13 -1.95 -6.25 -6.58
N GLN A 14 -3.05 -5.58 -6.25
CA GLN A 14 -3.11 -4.11 -6.26
C GLN A 14 -2.10 -3.47 -5.28
N ARG A 15 -1.91 -4.08 -4.10
CA ARG A 15 -0.87 -3.67 -3.14
C ARG A 15 0.54 -3.86 -3.72
N ALA A 16 0.80 -4.96 -4.42
CA ALA A 16 2.08 -5.19 -5.09
C ALA A 16 2.40 -4.14 -6.16
N GLN A 17 1.39 -3.66 -6.88
CA GLN A 17 1.55 -2.64 -7.92
C GLN A 17 1.79 -1.22 -7.35
N SER A 18 1.46 -0.98 -6.08
CA SER A 18 1.54 0.34 -5.43
C SER A 18 2.58 0.44 -4.32
N VAL A 19 3.15 -0.69 -3.88
CA VAL A 19 4.16 -0.71 -2.81
C VAL A 19 5.47 -0.03 -3.26
N ASN A 20 6.09 0.69 -2.35
CA ASN A 20 7.43 1.25 -2.54
C ASN A 20 8.46 0.40 -1.80
N PRO A 21 9.71 0.35 -2.28
CA PRO A 21 10.78 -0.32 -1.55
C PRO A 21 10.93 0.27 -0.14
N PRO A 22 11.31 -0.55 0.86
CA PRO A 22 11.61 -0.04 2.19
C PRO A 22 12.83 0.88 2.14
N VAL A 23 12.79 1.97 2.92
CA VAL A 23 13.92 2.89 3.07
C VAL A 23 14.64 2.61 4.39
N PRO A 24 15.97 2.72 4.43
CA PRO A 24 16.71 2.64 5.68
C PRO A 24 16.30 3.78 6.61
N VAL A 25 16.46 3.58 7.92
CA VAL A 25 16.21 4.63 8.92
C VAL A 25 17.49 5.43 9.12
N PHE A 26 17.41 6.76 9.06
CA PHE A 26 18.54 7.63 9.38
C PHE A 26 18.84 7.58 10.89
N THR A 27 20.00 7.01 11.27
CA THR A 27 20.39 6.78 12.66
C THR A 27 21.24 7.89 13.27
N GLU A 28 21.79 8.79 12.45
CA GLU A 28 22.70 9.83 12.94
C GLU A 28 21.97 10.90 13.74
N THR A 29 22.56 11.27 14.88
CA THR A 29 21.99 12.30 15.75
C THR A 29 22.55 13.67 15.41
N ALA A 30 21.69 14.68 15.42
CA ALA A 30 22.12 16.05 15.18
C ALA A 30 23.08 16.50 16.30
N PRO A 31 24.27 17.02 15.97
CA PRO A 31 25.21 17.47 16.99
C PRO A 31 24.63 18.65 17.74
N GLN A 32 24.72 18.62 19.07
CA GLN A 32 24.27 19.71 19.92
C GLN A 32 25.15 20.93 19.73
N LYS A 33 24.53 22.08 19.51
CA LYS A 33 25.23 23.36 19.45
C LYS A 33 25.83 23.65 20.83
N PRO A 34 27.12 24.06 20.92
CA PRO A 34 27.71 24.49 22.18
C PRO A 34 26.85 25.57 22.83
N SER A 35 26.75 25.53 24.17
CA SER A 35 26.04 26.54 24.96
C SER A 35 26.68 27.92 24.82
N SER A 36 26.14 28.94 25.48
CA SER A 36 26.84 30.21 25.62
C SER A 36 28.21 30.02 26.31
N PRO A 37 29.21 30.89 26.03
CA PRO A 37 30.50 30.86 26.71
C PRO A 37 30.32 30.86 28.24
N PRO A 38 31.11 30.08 29.00
CA PRO A 38 31.02 30.09 30.45
C PRO A 38 31.46 31.44 30.99
N GLU A 39 30.71 31.96 31.97
CA GLU A 39 31.12 33.13 32.74
C GLU A 39 32.02 32.70 33.91
N ILE A 40 32.88 33.62 34.36
CA ILE A 40 33.73 33.41 35.55
C ILE A 40 32.85 33.20 36.80
N TYR A 41 31.79 34.00 36.90
CA TYR A 41 30.83 33.97 38.00
C TYR A 41 29.42 33.79 37.46
N ASP A 42 28.66 32.84 38.01
CA ASP A 42 27.21 32.82 37.79
C ASP A 42 26.57 33.89 38.67
N ARG A 43 26.35 35.07 38.09
CA ARG A 43 25.77 36.22 38.81
C ARG A 43 24.42 35.89 39.42
N LYS A 44 23.60 35.03 38.77
CA LYS A 44 22.27 34.67 39.30
C LYS A 44 22.40 33.84 40.56
N VAL A 45 23.32 32.89 40.59
CA VAL A 45 23.59 32.07 41.78
C VAL A 45 24.14 32.93 42.92
N LEU A 46 25.12 33.80 42.64
CA LEU A 46 25.69 34.68 43.68
C LEU A 46 24.64 35.64 44.25
N ILE A 47 23.81 36.27 43.38
CA ILE A 47 22.73 37.16 43.82
C ILE A 47 21.73 36.42 44.70
N ARG A 48 21.30 35.21 44.33
CA ARG A 48 20.37 34.41 45.14
C ARG A 48 20.92 34.17 46.55
N TRP A 49 22.18 33.78 46.70
CA TRP A 49 22.78 33.53 48.01
C TRP A 49 23.00 34.80 48.83
N MET A 50 23.35 35.92 48.17
CA MET A 50 23.39 37.23 48.82
C MET A 50 22.01 37.64 49.34
N THR A 51 20.95 37.46 48.54
CA THR A 51 19.57 37.79 48.93
C THR A 51 19.10 36.90 50.09
N VAL A 52 19.33 35.58 50.02
CA VAL A 52 18.97 34.64 51.09
C VAL A 52 19.66 35.00 52.40
N GLY A 53 20.97 35.29 52.35
CA GLY A 53 21.74 35.68 53.53
C GLY A 53 21.27 37.01 54.14
N PHE A 54 20.99 37.99 53.30
CA PHE A 54 20.48 39.29 53.75
C PHE A 54 19.11 39.16 54.44
N VAL A 55 18.18 38.41 53.85
CA VAL A 55 16.86 38.15 54.44
C VAL A 55 16.99 37.39 55.77
N ALA A 56 17.82 36.35 55.82
CA ALA A 56 18.05 35.58 57.05
C ALA A 56 18.68 36.46 58.16
N SER A 57 19.63 37.32 57.80
CA SER A 57 20.25 38.28 58.72
C SER A 57 19.23 39.26 59.31
N LEU A 58 18.31 39.79 58.52
CA LEU A 58 17.26 40.71 59.00
C LEU A 58 16.30 40.02 59.97
N VAL A 59 15.85 38.81 59.64
CA VAL A 59 14.94 38.03 60.48
C VAL A 59 15.60 37.70 61.83
N LEU A 60 16.86 37.27 61.83
CA LEU A 60 17.57 36.91 63.06
C LEU A 60 17.95 38.13 63.91
N ALA A 61 18.29 39.27 63.29
CA ALA A 61 18.59 40.52 63.99
C ALA A 61 17.43 41.05 64.82
N PHE A 62 16.18 40.77 64.40
CA PHE A 62 14.98 41.14 65.15
C PHE A 62 14.93 40.48 66.54
N PHE A 63 15.43 39.24 66.64
CA PHE A 63 15.48 38.50 67.90
C PHE A 63 16.77 38.75 68.69
N ASN A 64 17.91 38.85 68.00
CA ASN A 64 19.19 39.17 68.61
C ASN A 64 20.16 39.72 67.55
N ILE A 65 20.67 40.92 67.78
CA ILE A 65 21.57 41.60 66.83
C ILE A 65 22.82 40.78 66.49
N TRP A 66 23.37 40.02 67.45
CA TRP A 66 24.53 39.15 67.23
C TRP A 66 24.19 37.94 66.35
N LEU A 67 22.95 37.44 66.39
CA LEU A 67 22.48 36.38 65.48
C LEU A 67 22.34 36.90 64.04
N GLY A 68 21.90 38.15 63.87
CA GLY A 68 21.92 38.82 62.56
C GLY A 68 23.33 38.97 62.00
N ILE A 69 24.27 39.48 62.82
CA ILE A 69 25.68 39.67 62.44
C ILE A 69 26.34 38.33 62.07
N THR A 70 26.09 37.26 62.82
CA THR A 70 26.65 35.94 62.50
C THR A 70 26.06 35.33 61.22
N ALA A 71 24.79 35.57 60.94
CA ALA A 71 24.16 35.11 59.69
C ALA A 71 24.71 35.82 58.45
N ILE A 72 24.95 37.15 58.53
CA ILE A 72 25.51 37.89 57.40
C ILE A 72 26.97 37.51 57.15
N THR A 73 27.78 37.29 58.20
CA THR A 73 29.18 36.84 58.04
C THR A 73 29.25 35.42 57.48
N LEU A 74 28.38 34.51 57.92
CA LEU A 74 28.31 33.17 57.36
C LEU A 74 27.90 33.21 55.88
N SER A 75 26.91 34.04 55.52
CA SER A 75 26.48 34.21 54.14
C SER A 75 27.58 34.78 53.25
N THR A 76 28.32 35.81 53.71
CA THR A 76 29.45 36.35 52.95
C THR A 76 30.56 35.32 52.78
N CYS A 77 30.85 34.50 53.79
CA CYS A 77 31.77 33.36 53.66
C CYS A 77 31.27 32.33 52.63
N ILE A 78 29.98 32.01 52.60
CA ILE A 78 29.39 31.09 51.61
C ILE A 78 29.51 31.68 50.20
N VAL A 79 29.15 32.96 50.01
CA VAL A 79 29.25 33.64 48.71
C VAL A 79 30.71 33.72 48.25
N ALA A 80 31.64 34.04 49.15
CA ALA A 80 33.08 34.06 48.87
C ALA A 80 33.61 32.67 48.50
N TYR A 81 33.17 31.62 49.20
CA TYR A 81 33.51 30.23 48.89
C TYR A 81 32.96 29.80 47.53
N LEU A 82 31.71 30.14 47.20
CA LEU A 82 31.10 29.86 45.89
C LEU A 82 31.84 30.60 44.77
N ALA A 83 32.16 31.88 44.97
CA ALA A 83 32.92 32.66 44.00
C ALA A 83 34.34 32.10 43.79
N TRP A 84 35.02 31.71 44.86
CA TRP A 84 36.32 31.05 44.80
C TRP A 84 36.24 29.70 44.06
N SER A 85 35.25 28.87 44.38
CA SER A 85 35.01 27.57 43.73
C SER A 85 34.69 27.74 42.24
N MET A 86 33.85 28.71 41.88
CA MET A 86 33.53 29.04 40.49
C MET A 86 34.75 29.52 39.70
N ASN A 87 35.61 30.33 40.32
CA ASN A 87 36.85 30.82 39.72
C ASN A 87 37.88 29.69 39.52
N GLN A 88 38.02 28.79 40.50
CA GLN A 88 38.93 27.63 40.38
C GLN A 88 38.48 26.65 39.29
N SER A 89 37.17 26.45 39.12
CA SER A 89 36.61 25.57 38.09
C SER A 89 36.46 26.25 36.71
N PHE A 90 36.65 27.57 36.61
CA PHE A 90 36.50 28.33 35.37
C PHE A 90 37.48 27.90 34.25
N PRO A 91 38.79 27.71 34.50
CA PRO A 91 39.71 27.24 33.46
C PRO A 91 39.28 25.91 32.86
N GLN A 92 38.73 24.99 33.67
CA GLN A 92 38.24 23.71 33.18
C GLN A 92 36.99 23.88 32.32
N ARG A 93 35.98 24.62 32.80
CA ARG A 93 34.76 24.92 32.01
C ARG A 93 35.09 25.60 30.69
N LYS A 94 36.04 26.54 30.70
CA LYS A 94 36.49 27.24 29.50
C LYS A 94 37.17 26.28 28.52
N ARG A 95 38.08 25.41 28.99
CA ARG A 95 38.71 24.37 28.15
C ARG A 95 37.68 23.42 27.55
N ASP A 96 36.69 22.98 28.32
CA ASP A 96 35.64 22.08 27.85
C ASP A 96 34.75 22.76 26.80
N TYR A 97 34.38 24.03 27.03
CA TYR A 97 33.66 24.86 26.06
C TYR A 97 34.46 25.05 24.77
N ASP A 98 35.72 25.47 24.87
CA ASP A 98 36.60 25.70 23.71
C ASP A 98 36.79 24.39 22.90
N ASN A 99 36.90 23.25 23.58
CA ASN A 99 36.93 21.94 22.96
C ASN A 99 35.63 21.59 22.22
N GLN A 100 34.47 21.87 22.81
CA GLN A 100 33.17 21.68 22.16
C GLN A 100 33.02 22.57 20.93
N VAL A 101 33.33 23.86 21.04
CA VAL A 101 33.30 24.82 19.93
C VAL A 101 34.25 24.39 18.81
N ARG A 102 35.45 23.90 19.14
CA ARG A 102 36.42 23.42 18.15
C ARG A 102 35.96 22.14 17.44
N LYS A 103 35.31 21.21 18.14
CA LYS A 103 34.81 19.94 17.57
C LYS A 103 33.51 20.11 16.78
N TYR A 104 32.66 21.06 17.19
CA TYR A 104 31.31 21.22 16.66
C TYR A 104 31.22 21.36 15.12
N PRO A 105 32.02 22.21 14.44
CA PRO A 105 31.97 22.34 12.98
C PRO A 105 32.24 21.02 12.25
N LYS A 106 33.19 20.23 12.76
CA LYS A 106 33.52 18.91 12.18
C LYS A 106 32.36 17.94 12.36
N LEU A 107 31.79 17.86 13.55
CA LEU A 107 30.61 17.01 13.83
C LEU A 107 29.42 17.42 12.95
N LEU A 108 29.18 18.72 12.80
CA LEU A 108 28.13 19.25 11.94
C LEU A 108 28.37 18.88 10.48
N GLN A 109 29.61 18.98 10.00
CA GLN A 109 29.98 18.58 8.64
C GLN A 109 29.75 17.09 8.40
N PHE A 110 30.19 16.21 9.31
CA PHE A 110 29.94 14.77 9.21
C PHE A 110 28.45 14.44 9.20
N TYR A 111 27.67 15.04 10.10
CA TYR A 111 26.23 14.87 10.14
C TYR A 111 25.55 15.34 8.83
N GLN A 112 25.95 16.50 8.30
CA GLN A 112 25.41 17.02 7.04
C GLN A 112 25.79 16.15 5.85
N GLN A 113 27.00 15.60 5.84
CA GLN A 113 27.44 14.66 4.81
C GLN A 113 26.61 13.37 4.87
N ALA A 114 26.52 12.73 6.04
CA ALA A 114 25.71 11.53 6.23
C ALA A 114 24.24 11.78 5.84
N LYS A 115 23.68 12.95 6.18
CA LYS A 115 22.33 13.33 5.77
C LYS A 115 22.17 13.45 4.24
N ARG A 116 23.17 13.99 3.55
CA ARG A 116 23.15 14.10 2.07
C ARG A 116 23.26 12.73 1.41
N GLU A 117 24.18 11.90 1.87
CA GLU A 117 24.35 10.53 1.38
C GLU A 117 23.05 9.72 1.55
N TYR A 118 22.42 9.81 2.72
CA TYR A 118 21.11 9.21 2.99
C TYR A 118 20.00 9.72 2.05
N GLN A 119 19.98 11.02 1.74
CA GLN A 119 19.00 11.58 0.80
C GLN A 119 19.21 11.08 -0.63
N GLU A 120 20.46 10.98 -1.09
CA GLU A 120 20.78 10.41 -2.40
C GLU A 120 20.45 8.91 -2.46
N GLU A 121 20.69 8.16 -1.38
CA GLU A 121 20.30 6.76 -1.28
C GLU A 121 18.77 6.60 -1.39
N ILE A 122 17.98 7.39 -0.67
CA ILE A 122 16.51 7.38 -0.79
C ILE A 122 16.08 7.69 -2.22
N LYS A 123 16.69 8.70 -2.85
CA LYS A 123 16.37 9.08 -4.22
C LYS A 123 16.68 7.95 -5.20
N HIS A 124 17.79 7.25 -5.00
CA HIS A 124 18.14 6.06 -5.77
C HIS A 124 17.14 4.92 -5.53
N ILE A 125 16.79 4.62 -4.28
CA ILE A 125 15.79 3.59 -3.92
C ILE A 125 14.42 3.89 -4.56
N HIS A 126 14.00 5.16 -4.56
CA HIS A 126 12.75 5.62 -5.16
C HIS A 126 12.86 6.00 -6.64
N SER A 127 13.98 5.68 -7.30
CA SER A 127 14.06 5.80 -8.76
C SER A 127 13.00 4.92 -9.42
N TYR A 128 12.57 5.33 -10.61
CA TYR A 128 11.53 4.63 -11.36
C TYR A 128 11.90 3.15 -11.57
N GLU A 129 13.15 2.88 -11.94
CA GLU A 129 13.66 1.54 -12.23
C GLU A 129 13.67 0.64 -11.00
N ASN A 130 14.11 1.15 -9.84
CA ASN A 130 14.15 0.38 -8.59
C ASN A 130 12.74 0.12 -8.05
N VAL A 131 11.85 1.11 -8.12
CA VAL A 131 10.45 0.94 -7.73
C VAL A 131 9.76 -0.08 -8.63
N ALA A 132 9.94 0.00 -9.95
CA ALA A 132 9.37 -0.95 -10.90
C ALA A 132 9.90 -2.37 -10.66
N SER A 133 11.21 -2.52 -10.44
CA SER A 133 11.84 -3.81 -10.16
C SER A 133 11.34 -4.42 -8.85
N TYR A 134 11.24 -3.62 -7.79
CA TYR A 134 10.72 -4.06 -6.50
C TYR A 134 9.26 -4.52 -6.60
N ARG A 135 8.40 -3.72 -7.23
CA ARG A 135 6.98 -4.07 -7.45
C ARG A 135 6.82 -5.36 -8.25
N LYS A 136 7.66 -5.57 -9.27
CA LYS A 136 7.68 -6.81 -10.06
C LYS A 136 8.03 -8.02 -9.20
N LEU A 137 9.04 -7.91 -8.33
CA LEU A 137 9.41 -9.01 -7.42
C LEU A 137 8.29 -9.30 -6.40
N GLU A 138 7.67 -8.28 -5.84
CA GLU A 138 6.54 -8.44 -4.92
C GLU A 138 5.31 -9.07 -5.60
N LEU A 139 5.03 -8.67 -6.83
CA LEU A 139 3.98 -9.28 -7.63
C LEU A 139 4.24 -10.78 -7.84
N LEU A 140 5.45 -11.15 -8.29
CA LEU A 140 5.81 -12.55 -8.49
C LEU A 140 5.74 -13.36 -7.19
N ARG A 141 6.14 -12.75 -6.06
CA ARG A 141 6.01 -13.37 -4.73
C ARG A 141 4.55 -13.66 -4.38
N ILE A 142 3.63 -12.73 -4.66
CA ILE A 142 2.20 -12.90 -4.43
C ILE A 142 1.60 -13.94 -5.37
N LEU A 143 1.94 -13.91 -6.66
CA LEU A 143 1.39 -14.84 -7.63
C LEU A 143 1.83 -16.29 -7.36
N ARG A 144 3.06 -16.51 -6.85
CA ARG A 144 3.50 -17.85 -6.39
C ARG A 144 2.61 -18.44 -5.29
N GLN A 145 1.85 -17.61 -4.57
CA GLN A 145 0.93 -18.03 -3.52
C GLN A 145 -0.52 -18.20 -4.00
N THR A 146 -0.80 -17.94 -5.28
CA THR A 146 -2.12 -18.16 -5.89
C THR A 146 -2.51 -19.64 -5.75
N LYS A 147 -3.71 -19.88 -5.18
CA LYS A 147 -4.25 -21.23 -5.01
C LYS A 147 -4.77 -21.72 -6.36
N THR A 148 -4.40 -22.93 -6.76
CA THR A 148 -4.84 -23.51 -8.04
C THR A 148 -6.29 -24.00 -7.97
N HIS A 149 -6.83 -24.45 -9.10
CA HIS A 149 -8.10 -25.17 -9.13
C HIS A 149 -7.99 -26.51 -8.38
N ASP A 150 -9.13 -27.08 -7.96
CA ASP A 150 -9.19 -28.31 -7.17
C ASP A 150 -9.41 -29.55 -8.04
N GLY A 151 -9.97 -29.39 -9.25
CA GLY A 151 -10.20 -30.50 -10.17
C GLY A 151 -10.60 -30.05 -11.57
N GLY A 152 -11.17 -30.98 -12.34
CA GLY A 152 -11.65 -30.77 -13.70
C GLY A 152 -12.86 -31.63 -14.02
N ASN A 153 -13.25 -31.65 -15.30
CA ASN A 153 -14.43 -32.36 -15.81
C ASN A 153 -15.75 -31.92 -15.17
N SER A 154 -15.90 -30.61 -14.95
CA SER A 154 -17.16 -30.02 -14.50
C SER A 154 -18.32 -30.45 -15.39
N LYS A 155 -19.45 -30.78 -14.75
CA LYS A 155 -20.73 -31.09 -15.41
C LYS A 155 -21.67 -29.88 -15.43
N ALA A 156 -21.15 -28.69 -15.16
CA ALA A 156 -21.93 -27.45 -15.23
C ALA A 156 -22.52 -27.28 -16.63
N GLN A 157 -23.69 -26.63 -16.67
CA GLN A 157 -24.34 -26.31 -17.94
C GLN A 157 -23.45 -25.35 -18.72
N VAL A 158 -23.21 -25.67 -20.00
CA VAL A 158 -22.46 -24.82 -20.93
C VAL A 158 -23.44 -23.86 -21.59
N GLY A 159 -23.15 -22.56 -21.51
CA GLY A 159 -23.88 -21.48 -22.14
C GLY A 159 -23.80 -21.52 -23.67
N PHE A 160 -24.78 -20.92 -24.34
CA PHE A 160 -24.92 -21.00 -25.80
C PHE A 160 -23.74 -20.36 -26.54
N SER A 161 -23.27 -19.21 -26.06
CA SER A 161 -22.19 -18.43 -26.68
C SER A 161 -20.78 -18.95 -26.35
N GLU A 162 -20.64 -19.84 -25.36
CA GLU A 162 -19.34 -20.25 -24.84
C GLU A 162 -18.46 -20.93 -25.89
N ALA A 163 -19.04 -21.82 -26.71
CA ALA A 163 -18.27 -22.57 -27.70
C ALA A 163 -17.62 -21.66 -28.76
N LYS A 164 -18.37 -20.65 -29.24
CA LYS A 164 -17.88 -19.67 -30.22
C LYS A 164 -16.81 -18.79 -29.59
N PHE A 165 -17.02 -18.31 -28.36
CA PHE A 165 -16.03 -17.48 -27.68
C PHE A 165 -14.75 -18.24 -27.33
N TYR A 166 -14.85 -19.52 -26.97
CA TYR A 166 -13.70 -20.38 -26.73
C TYR A 166 -12.74 -20.42 -27.92
N ALA A 167 -13.27 -20.42 -29.15
CA ALA A 167 -12.46 -20.38 -30.36
C ALA A 167 -11.63 -19.08 -30.46
N TYR A 168 -12.19 -17.94 -30.10
CA TYR A 168 -11.45 -16.67 -30.04
C TYR A 168 -10.41 -16.68 -28.92
N LEU A 169 -10.78 -17.13 -27.73
CA LEU A 169 -9.87 -17.22 -26.59
C LEU A 169 -8.67 -18.11 -26.91
N THR A 170 -8.89 -19.31 -27.45
CA THR A 170 -7.81 -20.23 -27.83
C THR A 170 -7.02 -19.75 -29.04
N HIS A 171 -7.61 -18.98 -29.95
CA HIS A 171 -6.87 -18.35 -31.03
C HIS A 171 -5.79 -17.39 -30.50
N TYR A 172 -6.14 -16.51 -29.57
CA TYR A 172 -5.23 -15.47 -29.06
C TYR A 172 -4.34 -15.92 -27.90
N PHE A 173 -4.89 -16.72 -26.97
CA PHE A 173 -4.22 -17.14 -25.74
C PHE A 173 -3.78 -18.61 -25.74
N LYS A 174 -3.97 -19.30 -26.88
CA LYS A 174 -3.49 -20.66 -27.13
C LYS A 174 -3.92 -21.64 -26.04
N ASP A 175 -2.99 -22.43 -25.54
CA ASP A 175 -3.21 -23.48 -24.55
C ASP A 175 -3.39 -22.94 -23.12
N LYS A 176 -3.18 -21.63 -22.89
CA LYS A 176 -3.38 -21.00 -21.57
C LYS A 176 -4.85 -20.89 -21.18
N VAL A 177 -5.82 -21.11 -22.08
CA VAL A 177 -7.26 -21.06 -21.75
C VAL A 177 -7.83 -22.46 -21.55
N LYS A 178 -8.40 -22.70 -20.37
CA LYS A 178 -9.03 -23.97 -19.97
C LYS A 178 -10.52 -23.80 -19.71
N ARG A 179 -11.27 -24.90 -19.81
CA ARG A 179 -12.69 -25.02 -19.46
C ARG A 179 -12.91 -26.22 -18.55
N GLY A 180 -14.07 -26.25 -17.89
CA GLY A 180 -14.52 -27.40 -17.11
C GLY A 180 -13.67 -27.66 -15.86
N LEU A 181 -13.00 -26.63 -15.34
CA LEU A 181 -12.28 -26.71 -14.07
C LEU A 181 -13.27 -26.66 -12.91
N THR A 182 -12.89 -27.22 -11.77
CA THR A 182 -13.72 -27.21 -10.56
C THR A 182 -12.96 -26.62 -9.38
N LEU A 183 -13.66 -25.83 -8.58
CA LEU A 183 -13.15 -25.25 -7.34
C LEU A 183 -14.10 -25.57 -6.18
N ASN A 184 -13.59 -26.32 -5.21
CA ASN A 184 -14.33 -26.78 -4.06
C ASN A 184 -14.59 -25.61 -3.10
N ILE A 185 -15.85 -25.51 -2.67
CA ILE A 185 -16.27 -24.54 -1.68
C ILE A 185 -16.20 -25.21 -0.30
N PRO A 186 -15.41 -24.69 0.65
CA PRO A 186 -15.31 -25.28 1.98
C PRO A 186 -16.70 -25.46 2.61
N ASN A 187 -16.95 -26.65 3.16
CA ASN A 187 -18.21 -27.01 3.81
C ASN A 187 -19.45 -26.91 2.91
N PHE A 188 -19.29 -27.01 1.59
CA PHE A 188 -20.40 -27.00 0.65
C PHE A 188 -20.24 -28.10 -0.39
N LYS A 189 -21.34 -28.80 -0.69
CA LYS A 189 -21.30 -30.00 -1.55
C LYS A 189 -21.11 -29.71 -3.03
N TYR A 190 -21.35 -28.46 -3.45
CA TYR A 190 -21.18 -28.04 -4.84
C TYR A 190 -19.87 -27.28 -5.01
N HIS A 191 -19.28 -27.41 -6.19
CA HIS A 191 -18.10 -26.66 -6.60
C HIS A 191 -18.50 -25.45 -7.45
N TYR A 192 -17.69 -24.41 -7.46
CA TYR A 192 -17.74 -23.45 -8.55
C TYR A 192 -17.11 -24.04 -9.79
N SER A 193 -17.67 -23.68 -10.95
CA SER A 193 -17.15 -24.01 -12.26
C SER A 193 -17.10 -22.70 -13.04
N PRO A 194 -15.90 -22.19 -13.37
CA PRO A 194 -15.77 -21.03 -14.25
C PRO A 194 -16.06 -21.42 -15.70
N ASP A 195 -16.60 -20.48 -16.48
CA ASP A 195 -16.84 -20.71 -17.91
C ASP A 195 -15.51 -20.91 -18.63
N PHE A 196 -14.56 -20.00 -18.40
CA PHE A 196 -13.18 -20.14 -18.84
C PHE A 196 -12.19 -19.70 -17.77
N VAL A 197 -10.98 -20.25 -17.85
CA VAL A 197 -9.85 -19.81 -17.03
C VAL A 197 -8.65 -19.58 -17.90
N TYR A 198 -8.10 -18.37 -17.86
CA TYR A 198 -6.74 -18.13 -18.35
C TYR A 198 -5.75 -18.52 -17.25
N ILE A 199 -4.77 -19.35 -17.60
CA ILE A 199 -3.74 -19.87 -16.71
C ILE A 199 -2.37 -19.60 -17.32
N ASP A 200 -1.60 -18.74 -16.65
CA ASP A 200 -0.18 -18.61 -16.90
C ASP A 200 0.62 -19.35 -15.83
N LYS A 201 1.04 -20.57 -16.13
CA LYS A 201 1.74 -21.43 -15.17
C LYS A 201 3.14 -20.92 -14.83
N GLU A 202 3.77 -20.14 -15.71
CA GLU A 202 5.13 -19.65 -15.51
C GLU A 202 5.19 -18.65 -14.34
N VAL A 203 4.17 -17.82 -14.22
CA VAL A 203 4.04 -16.83 -13.15
C VAL A 203 2.96 -17.17 -12.14
N ASN A 204 2.24 -18.28 -12.32
CA ASN A 204 1.12 -18.73 -11.49
C ASN A 204 -0.04 -17.70 -11.43
N LEU A 205 -0.35 -17.10 -12.59
CA LEU A 205 -1.47 -16.16 -12.78
C LEU A 205 -2.72 -16.91 -13.24
N TYR A 206 -3.85 -16.63 -12.60
CA TYR A 206 -5.15 -17.19 -12.93
C TYR A 206 -6.18 -16.08 -13.11
N ILE A 207 -6.98 -16.17 -14.17
CA ILE A 207 -8.08 -15.25 -14.44
C ILE A 207 -9.34 -16.08 -14.69
N ASP A 208 -10.33 -15.94 -13.83
CA ASP A 208 -11.70 -16.39 -14.02
C ASP A 208 -12.37 -15.49 -15.06
N ILE A 209 -12.85 -16.07 -16.16
CA ILE A 209 -13.50 -15.36 -17.26
C ILE A 209 -14.91 -15.91 -17.38
N GLU A 210 -15.89 -15.02 -17.26
CA GLU A 210 -17.31 -15.37 -17.14
C GLU A 210 -18.15 -14.64 -18.19
N ILE A 211 -19.20 -15.30 -18.65
CA ILE A 211 -20.22 -14.77 -19.53
C ILE A 211 -21.52 -14.62 -18.74
N ASP A 212 -21.91 -13.38 -18.50
CA ASP A 212 -23.12 -13.06 -17.76
C ASP A 212 -24.30 -12.97 -18.73
N GLU A 213 -25.30 -13.82 -18.52
CA GLU A 213 -26.54 -13.78 -19.28
C GLU A 213 -27.62 -13.09 -18.44
N PRO A 214 -28.52 -12.30 -19.06
CA PRO A 214 -29.55 -11.59 -18.31
C PRO A 214 -30.58 -12.53 -17.68
N TYR A 215 -30.77 -13.70 -18.27
CA TYR A 215 -31.65 -14.73 -17.74
C TYR A 215 -31.25 -16.11 -18.28
N ALA A 216 -31.57 -17.15 -17.53
CA ALA A 216 -31.37 -18.54 -17.95
C ALA A 216 -32.23 -18.87 -19.19
N TYR A 217 -31.61 -19.42 -20.23
CA TYR A 217 -32.22 -19.54 -21.56
C TYR A 217 -33.60 -20.23 -21.56
N ASN A 218 -33.70 -21.38 -20.89
CA ASN A 218 -34.93 -22.19 -20.84
C ASN A 218 -35.95 -21.70 -19.81
N SER A 219 -35.51 -21.45 -18.58
CA SER A 219 -36.42 -21.11 -17.47
C SER A 219 -36.83 -19.65 -17.42
N LYS A 220 -36.13 -18.78 -18.18
CA LYS A 220 -36.34 -17.32 -18.20
C LYS A 220 -36.13 -16.63 -16.85
N ILE A 221 -35.53 -17.34 -15.88
CA ILE A 221 -35.23 -16.79 -14.56
C ILE A 221 -34.07 -15.78 -14.70
N PRO A 222 -34.20 -14.54 -14.18
CA PRO A 222 -33.13 -13.56 -14.13
C PRO A 222 -31.84 -14.09 -13.51
N THR A 223 -30.72 -13.71 -14.10
CA THR A 223 -29.37 -14.07 -13.66
C THR A 223 -28.43 -12.87 -13.73
N HIS A 224 -27.34 -12.91 -12.95
CA HIS A 224 -26.23 -11.95 -13.04
C HIS A 224 -26.62 -10.46 -13.02
N PHE A 225 -27.60 -10.10 -12.19
CA PHE A 225 -28.08 -8.73 -12.07
C PHE A 225 -27.38 -7.97 -10.93
N VAL A 226 -27.42 -6.64 -11.00
CA VAL A 226 -26.84 -5.77 -9.97
C VAL A 226 -27.42 -6.09 -8.59
N GLY A 227 -26.56 -6.43 -7.64
CA GLY A 227 -26.94 -6.76 -6.25
C GLY A 227 -27.18 -8.25 -6.01
N ALA A 228 -27.00 -9.11 -7.01
CA ALA A 228 -27.05 -10.56 -6.82
C ALA A 228 -25.92 -11.02 -5.87
N SER A 229 -26.33 -11.47 -4.67
CA SER A 229 -25.38 -11.92 -3.63
C SER A 229 -24.56 -13.14 -4.05
N LYS A 230 -25.12 -13.99 -4.91
CA LYS A 230 -24.42 -15.16 -5.48
C LYS A 230 -23.18 -14.74 -6.27
N ASP A 231 -23.28 -13.72 -7.12
CA ASP A 231 -22.14 -13.24 -7.91
C ASP A 231 -21.10 -12.57 -7.04
N THR A 232 -21.53 -11.77 -6.05
CA THR A 232 -20.63 -11.17 -5.07
C THR A 232 -19.84 -12.24 -4.29
N ASN A 233 -20.53 -13.28 -3.80
CA ASN A 233 -19.91 -14.38 -3.07
C ASN A 233 -18.95 -15.19 -3.94
N ARG A 234 -19.32 -15.44 -5.21
CA ARG A 234 -18.47 -16.10 -6.20
C ARG A 234 -17.22 -15.28 -6.48
N ASN A 235 -17.35 -13.99 -6.78
CA ASN A 235 -16.23 -13.09 -7.04
C ASN A 235 -15.25 -13.08 -5.85
N ASN A 236 -15.76 -12.91 -4.63
CA ASN A 236 -14.94 -12.93 -3.42
C ASN A 236 -14.19 -14.25 -3.22
N PHE A 237 -14.82 -15.38 -3.57
CA PHE A 237 -14.18 -16.69 -3.50
C PHE A 237 -12.97 -16.82 -4.42
N PHE A 238 -13.05 -16.30 -5.65
CA PHE A 238 -11.94 -16.29 -6.61
C PHE A 238 -10.86 -15.28 -6.22
N LEU A 239 -11.26 -14.06 -5.83
CA LEU A 239 -10.33 -13.02 -5.38
C LEU A 239 -9.50 -13.47 -4.15
N ASN A 240 -10.12 -14.17 -3.19
CA ASN A 240 -9.45 -14.72 -2.02
C ASN A 240 -8.46 -15.86 -2.35
N ARG A 241 -8.47 -16.36 -3.58
CA ARG A 241 -7.46 -17.30 -4.12
C ARG A 241 -6.37 -16.61 -4.93
N ASN A 242 -6.38 -15.28 -4.99
CA ASN A 242 -5.59 -14.45 -5.91
C ASN A 242 -5.92 -14.67 -7.40
N TRP A 243 -7.14 -15.11 -7.73
CA TRP A 243 -7.59 -15.13 -9.12
C TRP A 243 -8.16 -13.76 -9.47
N LEU A 244 -7.81 -13.24 -10.65
CA LEU A 244 -8.53 -12.11 -11.22
C LEU A 244 -9.88 -12.60 -11.72
N VAL A 245 -10.86 -11.71 -11.77
CA VAL A 245 -12.18 -11.98 -12.33
C VAL A 245 -12.46 -10.99 -13.45
N ILE A 246 -12.85 -11.50 -14.61
CA ILE A 246 -13.36 -10.71 -15.73
C ILE A 246 -14.72 -11.27 -16.12
N ARG A 247 -15.77 -10.45 -16.02
CA ARG A 247 -17.12 -10.83 -16.46
C ARG A 247 -17.54 -9.96 -17.63
N PHE A 248 -17.98 -10.58 -18.72
CA PHE A 248 -18.56 -9.90 -19.88
C PHE A 248 -20.05 -10.15 -19.91
N SER A 249 -20.85 -9.25 -20.50
CA SER A 249 -22.20 -9.66 -20.87
C SER A 249 -22.15 -10.64 -22.04
N GLU A 250 -23.14 -11.53 -22.13
CA GLU A 250 -23.28 -12.43 -23.28
C GLU A 250 -23.31 -11.65 -24.60
N GLU A 251 -23.98 -10.51 -24.63
CA GLU A 251 -24.06 -9.67 -25.84
C GLU A 251 -22.69 -9.11 -26.25
N GLN A 252 -21.86 -8.66 -25.30
CA GLN A 252 -20.49 -8.23 -25.60
C GLN A 252 -19.67 -9.37 -26.22
N VAL A 253 -19.80 -10.58 -25.66
CA VAL A 253 -19.10 -11.76 -26.16
C VAL A 253 -19.57 -12.15 -27.56
N VAL A 254 -20.87 -12.11 -27.81
CA VAL A 254 -21.45 -12.51 -29.10
C VAL A 254 -21.16 -11.48 -30.19
N ARG A 255 -21.32 -10.19 -29.90
CA ARG A 255 -21.14 -9.12 -30.90
C ARG A 255 -19.69 -8.71 -31.10
N TYR A 256 -18.88 -8.73 -30.05
CA TYR A 256 -17.53 -8.16 -30.03
C TYR A 256 -16.47 -9.09 -29.38
N PRO A 257 -16.36 -10.35 -29.80
CA PRO A 257 -15.48 -11.33 -29.16
C PRO A 257 -13.99 -10.93 -29.19
N GLN A 258 -13.52 -10.29 -30.27
CA GLN A 258 -12.14 -9.80 -30.37
C GLN A 258 -11.88 -8.67 -29.38
N SER A 259 -12.82 -7.73 -29.21
CA SER A 259 -12.70 -6.64 -28.24
C SER A 259 -12.73 -7.18 -26.80
N CYS A 260 -13.49 -8.24 -26.52
CA CYS A 260 -13.43 -8.95 -25.24
C CYS A 260 -12.04 -9.57 -25.00
N CYS A 261 -11.45 -10.21 -26.01
CA CYS A 261 -10.07 -10.72 -25.92
C CYS A 261 -9.05 -9.57 -25.70
N LYS A 262 -9.25 -8.42 -26.35
CA LYS A 262 -8.43 -7.21 -26.11
C LYS A 262 -8.50 -6.76 -24.65
N VAL A 263 -9.67 -6.82 -24.01
CA VAL A 263 -9.82 -6.50 -22.58
C VAL A 263 -8.98 -7.45 -21.72
N ILE A 264 -9.04 -8.76 -21.96
CA ILE A 264 -8.22 -9.75 -21.24
C ILE A 264 -6.73 -9.43 -21.43
N ALA A 265 -6.30 -9.14 -22.66
CA ALA A 265 -4.92 -8.77 -22.97
C ALA A 265 -4.48 -7.48 -22.25
N LYS A 266 -5.34 -6.45 -22.18
CA LYS A 266 -5.08 -5.22 -21.41
C LYS A 266 -4.92 -5.51 -19.91
N VAL A 267 -5.74 -6.39 -19.35
CA VAL A 267 -5.64 -6.79 -17.93
C VAL A 267 -4.32 -7.51 -17.67
N ILE A 268 -3.95 -8.48 -18.52
CA ILE A 268 -2.66 -9.18 -18.41
C ILE A 268 -1.50 -8.18 -18.49
N ALA A 269 -1.53 -7.27 -19.47
CA ALA A 269 -0.50 -6.26 -19.63
C ALA A 269 -0.40 -5.30 -18.44
N ASN A 270 -1.53 -4.89 -17.87
CA ASN A 270 -1.55 -4.04 -16.67
C ASN A 270 -0.95 -4.75 -15.45
N VAL A 271 -1.25 -6.04 -15.29
CA VAL A 271 -0.76 -6.81 -14.13
C VAL A 271 0.70 -7.19 -14.29
N LEU A 272 1.11 -7.75 -15.43
CA LEU A 272 2.46 -8.28 -15.63
C LEU A 272 3.46 -7.25 -16.18
N GLY A 273 2.98 -6.12 -16.69
CA GLY A 273 3.82 -5.16 -17.44
C GLY A 273 4.27 -5.68 -18.81
N ASP A 274 3.62 -6.73 -19.33
CA ASP A 274 3.95 -7.37 -20.60
C ASP A 274 2.87 -7.12 -21.66
N ASN A 275 3.26 -6.46 -22.75
CA ASN A 275 2.37 -6.09 -23.84
C ASN A 275 2.27 -7.15 -24.96
N LEU A 276 2.86 -8.35 -24.79
CA LEU A 276 2.90 -9.39 -25.81
C LEU A 276 1.52 -9.67 -26.43
N TYR A 277 0.52 -9.98 -25.61
CA TYR A 277 -0.85 -10.20 -26.10
C TYR A 277 -1.48 -8.92 -26.63
N LEU A 278 -1.30 -7.80 -25.93
CA LEU A 278 -1.95 -6.54 -26.27
C LEU A 278 -1.55 -6.04 -27.66
N SER A 279 -0.32 -6.28 -28.08
CA SER A 279 0.19 -5.92 -29.41
C SER A 279 -0.62 -6.53 -30.56
N GLN A 280 -1.21 -7.72 -30.36
CA GLN A 280 -2.02 -8.41 -31.37
C GLN A 280 -3.37 -7.72 -31.63
N PHE A 281 -3.77 -6.77 -30.78
CA PHE A 281 -5.06 -6.08 -30.84
C PHE A 281 -4.93 -4.61 -31.26
N ALA A 282 -3.82 -4.23 -31.89
CA ALA A 282 -3.56 -2.83 -32.28
C ALA A 282 -4.68 -2.22 -33.16
N ILE A 283 -5.27 -3.02 -34.06
CA ILE A 283 -6.36 -2.59 -34.97
C ILE A 283 -7.76 -2.95 -34.46
N VAL A 284 -7.88 -3.66 -33.34
CA VAL A 284 -9.17 -4.07 -32.78
C VAL A 284 -9.74 -2.92 -31.96
N ALA A 285 -10.99 -2.54 -32.21
CA ALA A 285 -11.66 -1.48 -31.44
C ALA A 285 -11.76 -1.85 -29.95
N ASP A 286 -11.76 -0.83 -29.09
CA ASP A 286 -11.99 -1.04 -27.67
C ASP A 286 -13.43 -1.53 -27.43
N LEU A 287 -13.59 -2.37 -26.40
CA LEU A 287 -14.92 -2.90 -26.05
C LEU A 287 -15.73 -1.78 -25.40
N GLU A 288 -16.86 -1.45 -26.01
CA GLU A 288 -17.78 -0.47 -25.45
C GLU A 288 -18.38 -0.97 -24.11
N PRO A 289 -18.37 -0.13 -23.05
CA PRO A 289 -19.00 -0.47 -21.80
C PRO A 289 -20.51 -0.67 -21.96
N MET A 290 -21.04 -1.72 -21.34
CA MET A 290 -22.47 -2.00 -21.32
C MET A 290 -23.00 -1.89 -19.89
N LYS A 291 -24.11 -1.19 -19.68
CA LYS A 291 -24.72 -1.11 -18.35
C LYS A 291 -25.10 -2.51 -17.85
N GLN A 292 -24.77 -2.83 -16.60
CA GLN A 292 -25.30 -4.03 -15.95
C GLN A 292 -26.80 -3.87 -15.71
N TRP A 293 -27.56 -4.93 -15.96
CA TRP A 293 -29.01 -4.93 -15.76
C TRP A 293 -29.36 -5.09 -14.27
N SER A 294 -30.43 -4.42 -13.85
CA SER A 294 -31.15 -4.77 -12.62
C SER A 294 -31.93 -6.07 -12.78
N GLU A 295 -32.44 -6.62 -11.68
CA GLU A 295 -33.33 -7.78 -11.72
C GLU A 295 -34.60 -7.49 -12.54
N SER A 296 -35.18 -6.29 -12.40
CA SER A 296 -36.34 -5.87 -13.18
C SER A 296 -36.04 -5.72 -14.67
N GLU A 297 -34.86 -5.22 -15.04
CA GLU A 297 -34.43 -5.15 -16.45
C GLU A 297 -34.21 -6.54 -17.03
N ALA A 298 -33.61 -7.47 -16.27
CA ALA A 298 -33.47 -8.87 -16.66
C ALA A 298 -34.83 -9.57 -16.88
N LEU A 299 -35.81 -9.33 -16.00
CA LEU A 299 -37.18 -9.84 -16.18
C LEU A 299 -37.81 -9.31 -17.48
N TYR A 300 -37.66 -8.02 -17.75
CA TYR A 300 -38.15 -7.41 -18.98
C TYR A 300 -37.46 -7.98 -20.22
N MET A 301 -36.15 -8.19 -20.16
CA MET A 301 -35.38 -8.84 -21.23
C MET A 301 -35.82 -10.29 -21.45
N ALA A 302 -36.20 -11.00 -20.40
CA ALA A 302 -36.70 -12.37 -20.47
C ALA A 302 -38.05 -12.46 -21.18
N ASP A 303 -39.01 -11.60 -20.79
CA ASP A 303 -40.34 -11.47 -21.41
C ASP A 303 -40.26 -11.17 -22.91
N ARG A 304 -39.31 -10.32 -23.31
CA ARG A 304 -39.11 -9.90 -24.71
C ARG A 304 -38.20 -10.84 -25.52
N ASN A 305 -37.76 -11.96 -24.95
CA ASN A 305 -36.79 -12.85 -25.59
C ASN A 305 -35.53 -12.10 -26.07
N TYR A 306 -35.05 -11.11 -25.31
CA TYR A 306 -34.00 -10.18 -25.72
C TYR A 306 -32.72 -10.86 -26.24
N ARG A 307 -32.30 -12.00 -25.65
CA ARG A 307 -31.15 -12.78 -26.12
C ARG A 307 -31.23 -13.13 -27.62
N GLN A 308 -32.44 -13.34 -28.16
CA GLN A 308 -32.64 -13.65 -29.59
C GLN A 308 -32.22 -12.50 -30.52
N THR A 309 -32.16 -11.26 -30.03
CA THR A 309 -31.75 -10.10 -30.83
C THR A 309 -30.26 -10.09 -31.20
N TYR A 310 -29.45 -10.93 -30.53
CA TYR A 310 -28.03 -11.10 -30.83
C TYR A 310 -27.58 -12.54 -31.03
N LEU A 311 -28.33 -13.54 -30.54
CA LEU A 311 -27.95 -14.96 -30.72
C LEU A 311 -28.29 -15.54 -32.10
N ILE A 312 -29.18 -14.90 -32.87
CA ILE A 312 -29.63 -15.40 -34.20
C ILE A 312 -28.68 -14.98 -35.34
N ASN A 313 -27.57 -14.30 -35.04
CA ASN A 313 -26.55 -13.90 -36.00
C ASN A 313 -25.26 -14.74 -35.94
#